data_AF-A0AA45M5U3-F1
#
_entry.id   AF-A0AA45M5U3-F1
#
_cell.length_a   1.000
_cell.length_b   1.000
_cell.length_c   1.000
_cell.angle_alpha   90.00
_cell.angle_beta   90.00
_cell.angle_gamma   90.00
#
_symmetry.space_group_name_H-M   'P 1'
#
loop_
_entity.id
_entity.type
_entity.pdbx_description
1 polymer ?
#
loop_
_entity_poly.entity_id
_entity_poly.type
_entity_poly.pdbx_seq_one_letter_code
_entity_poly.pdbx_strand_id
1 'polypeptide(L)'
;MHSLYVFDFLQTVSVQLKETLERLEETVLAPKSLLDLARYQRKIGSQQGVYVVHYEGSPKYVGKAINVADRLSQHLTKLLGRKGIDPAAIGYKSLLLDKSMSTAANEGILISMFRAEHKDMWNGGGFGPKDPGKERDTTKPGKFDQTYPILDDFQVELKTDEQNRIQLGEMFNAMKAQLPYVFRFDVPAENLGQTIVLANDNRSARDLLQAGVTFLGEGWKGAIISYGMVLYKTSKHYQYGIELLP
;
A
#
# COMPACT_ATOMS: atom_id res chain seq x y z
N MET A 1 -6.07 21.91 51.68
CA MET A 1 -6.19 21.92 50.21
C MET A 1 -5.55 20.64 49.72
N HIS A 2 -6.30 19.76 49.05
CA HIS A 2 -5.78 18.48 48.54
C HIS A 2 -5.83 18.50 47.02
N SER A 3 -4.79 17.98 46.37
CA SER A 3 -4.70 17.82 44.92
C SER A 3 -4.44 16.34 44.60
N LEU A 4 -5.15 15.80 43.62
CA LEU A 4 -4.88 14.48 43.07
C LEU A 4 -3.82 14.62 41.98
N TYR A 5 -2.69 13.94 42.14
CA TYR A 5 -1.72 13.75 41.07
C TYR A 5 -2.16 12.56 40.21
N VAL A 6 -2.51 12.80 38.94
CA VAL A 6 -2.83 11.74 37.98
C VAL A 6 -1.68 11.61 37.01
N PHE A 7 -0.90 10.53 37.15
CA PHE A 7 0.13 10.18 36.18
C PHE A 7 -0.46 9.28 35.10
N ASP A 8 -0.57 9.79 33.88
CA ASP A 8 -0.86 8.98 32.71
C ASP A 8 0.46 8.57 32.04
N PHE A 9 0.87 7.34 32.34
CA PHE A 9 2.09 6.75 31.79
C PHE A 9 2.06 6.68 30.26
N LEU A 10 0.93 6.29 29.67
CA LEU A 10 0.81 6.10 28.22
C LEU A 10 0.87 7.45 27.49
N GLN A 11 0.20 8.47 28.04
CA GLN A 11 0.28 9.83 27.52
C GLN A 11 1.70 10.37 27.60
N THR A 12 2.36 10.21 28.76
CA THR A 12 3.72 10.71 28.98
C THR A 12 4.73 10.09 28.00
N VAL A 13 4.69 8.76 27.84
CA VAL A 13 5.54 8.06 26.86
C VAL A 13 5.23 8.53 25.44
N SER A 14 3.95 8.69 25.08
CA SER A 14 3.57 9.12 23.73
C SER A 14 4.04 10.54 23.41
N VAL A 15 4.00 11.47 24.37
CA VAL A 15 4.58 12.82 24.22
C VAL A 15 6.08 12.72 23.94
N GLN A 16 6.81 11.95 24.75
CA GLN A 16 8.25 11.78 24.58
C GLN A 16 8.59 11.16 23.21
N LEU A 17 7.81 10.17 22.76
CA LEU A 17 8.00 9.55 21.45
C LEU A 17 7.75 10.55 20.31
N LYS A 18 6.69 11.37 20.38
CA LYS A 18 6.43 12.42 19.39
C LYS A 18 7.57 13.42 19.33
N GLU A 19 7.97 13.98 20.45
CA GLU A 19 9.05 14.97 20.49
C GLU A 19 10.37 14.40 19.97
N THR A 20 10.66 13.14 20.29
CA THR A 20 11.87 12.47 19.81
C THR A 20 11.79 12.25 18.30
N LEU A 21 10.63 11.83 17.77
CA LEU A 21 10.41 11.69 16.32
C LEU A 21 10.59 13.03 15.59
N GLU A 22 10.10 14.13 16.16
CA GLU A 22 10.17 15.45 15.54
C GLU A 22 11.61 15.97 15.43
N ARG A 23 12.45 15.67 16.43
CA ARG A 23 13.87 16.04 16.45
C ARG A 23 14.73 15.22 15.48
N LEU A 24 14.25 14.07 15.00
CA LEU A 24 14.98 13.29 14.00
C LEU A 24 15.02 14.01 12.65
N GLU A 25 16.12 13.85 11.95
CA GLU A 25 16.21 14.21 10.54
C GLU A 25 15.35 13.26 9.70
N GLU A 26 14.70 13.82 8.69
CA GLU A 26 13.92 13.02 7.74
C GLU A 26 14.86 12.23 6.82
N THR A 27 14.57 10.96 6.63
CA THR A 27 15.28 10.09 5.69
C THR A 27 14.38 9.78 4.50
N VAL A 28 14.89 9.92 3.28
CA VAL A 28 14.16 9.50 2.07
C VAL A 28 13.79 8.02 2.18
N LEU A 29 12.52 7.68 1.95
CA LEU A 29 12.03 6.31 1.98
C LEU A 29 12.37 5.62 0.66
N ALA A 30 13.47 4.87 0.65
CA ALA A 30 14.01 4.21 -0.54
C ALA A 30 14.56 2.82 -0.18
N PRO A 31 14.76 1.91 -1.16
CA PRO A 31 15.28 0.57 -0.89
C PRO A 31 16.60 0.57 -0.11
N LYS A 32 17.51 1.49 -0.43
CA LYS A 32 18.79 1.64 0.27
C LYS A 32 18.62 2.00 1.74
N SER A 33 17.81 3.01 2.06
CA SER A 33 17.59 3.44 3.44
C SER A 33 16.84 2.40 4.26
N LEU A 34 15.97 1.60 3.64
CA LEU A 34 15.32 0.45 4.27
C LEU A 34 16.31 -0.67 4.60
N LEU A 35 17.27 -0.96 3.72
CA LEU A 35 18.36 -1.91 4.00
C LEU A 35 19.25 -1.42 5.14
N ASP A 36 19.53 -0.12 5.22
CA ASP A 36 20.27 0.49 6.32
C ASP A 36 19.52 0.37 7.65
N LEU A 37 18.22 0.67 7.66
CA LEU A 37 17.35 0.49 8.82
C LEU A 37 17.28 -0.99 9.25
N ALA A 38 17.12 -1.92 8.32
CA ALA A 38 17.10 -3.36 8.63
C ALA A 38 18.43 -3.85 9.23
N ARG A 39 19.57 -3.34 8.73
CA ARG A 39 20.89 -3.60 9.30
C ARG A 39 21.01 -3.03 10.71
N TYR A 40 20.54 -1.81 10.94
CA TYR A 40 20.54 -1.19 12.26
C TYR A 40 19.67 -1.96 13.25
N GLN A 41 18.44 -2.35 12.86
CA GLN A 41 17.54 -3.18 13.66
C GLN A 41 18.21 -4.49 14.13
N ARG A 42 18.93 -5.18 13.22
CA ARG A 42 19.70 -6.39 13.59
C ARG A 42 20.84 -6.08 14.54
N LYS A 43 21.59 -5.00 14.29
CA LYS A 43 22.73 -4.59 15.14
C LYS A 43 22.31 -4.32 16.57
N ILE A 44 21.18 -3.65 16.79
CA ILE A 44 20.71 -3.29 18.13
C ILE A 44 19.79 -4.34 18.77
N GLY A 45 19.41 -5.39 18.05
CA GLY A 45 18.52 -6.44 18.54
C GLY A 45 17.08 -5.98 18.76
N SER A 46 16.63 -4.90 18.11
CA SER A 46 15.24 -4.44 18.16
C SER A 46 14.71 -4.13 16.77
N GLN A 47 13.53 -4.70 16.46
CA GLN A 47 12.85 -4.51 15.18
C GLN A 47 11.57 -3.68 15.31
N GLN A 48 10.99 -3.64 16.50
CA GLN A 48 9.72 -2.98 16.74
C GLN A 48 9.92 -1.49 16.99
N GLY A 49 8.91 -0.70 16.66
CA GLY A 49 9.01 0.73 16.85
C GLY A 49 7.80 1.51 16.33
N VAL A 50 7.96 2.83 16.40
CA VAL A 50 7.02 3.81 15.83
C VAL A 50 7.71 4.56 14.70
N TYR A 51 6.92 4.98 13.73
CA TYR A 51 7.43 5.72 12.57
C TYR A 51 6.40 6.74 12.08
N VAL A 52 6.91 7.74 11.37
CA VAL A 52 6.13 8.75 10.67
C VAL A 52 6.57 8.75 9.20
N VAL A 53 5.63 8.51 8.30
CA VAL A 53 5.82 8.71 6.86
C VAL A 53 5.51 10.18 6.55
N HIS A 54 6.43 10.79 5.81
CA HIS A 54 6.32 12.15 5.30
C HIS A 54 6.12 12.10 3.78
N TYR A 55 5.39 13.09 3.27
CA TYR A 55 5.28 13.35 1.84
C TYR A 55 5.40 14.85 1.63
N GLU A 56 6.33 15.27 0.76
CA GLU A 56 6.67 16.68 0.52
C GLU A 56 7.04 17.39 1.85
N GLY A 57 7.86 16.72 2.67
CA GLY A 57 8.34 17.25 3.96
C GLY A 57 7.29 17.39 5.07
N SER A 58 6.05 16.95 4.83
CA SER A 58 4.96 17.03 5.82
C SER A 58 4.59 15.65 6.36
N PRO A 59 4.37 15.49 7.69
CA PRO A 59 3.83 14.27 8.26
C PRO A 59 2.49 13.89 7.60
N LYS A 60 2.39 12.67 7.09
CA LYS A 60 1.15 12.14 6.50
C LYS A 60 0.65 10.89 7.18
N TYR A 61 1.51 10.06 7.75
CA TYR A 61 1.05 8.83 8.40
C TYR A 61 1.92 8.47 9.59
N VAL A 62 1.29 8.18 10.73
CA VAL A 62 1.97 7.66 11.92
C VAL A 62 1.61 6.20 12.06
N GLY A 63 2.58 5.35 12.39
CA GLY A 63 2.29 3.96 12.64
C GLY A 63 3.20 3.32 13.67
N LYS A 64 2.76 2.16 14.14
CA LYS A 64 3.55 1.25 14.97
C LYS A 64 3.76 -0.07 14.22
N ALA A 65 4.91 -0.70 14.42
CA ALA A 65 5.21 -1.99 13.81
C ALA A 65 6.06 -2.87 14.72
N ILE A 66 5.89 -4.19 14.56
CA ILE A 66 6.79 -5.20 15.15
C ILE A 66 8.12 -5.32 14.38
N ASN A 67 8.11 -4.94 13.11
CA ASN A 67 9.29 -4.75 12.28
C ASN A 67 9.09 -3.47 11.45
N VAL A 68 9.83 -2.41 11.79
CA VAL A 68 9.68 -1.09 11.18
C VAL A 68 10.13 -1.10 9.72
N ALA A 69 11.29 -1.67 9.39
CA ALA A 69 11.79 -1.78 8.02
C ALA A 69 10.82 -2.53 7.11
N ASP A 70 10.29 -3.67 7.55
CA ASP A 70 9.33 -4.45 6.74
C ASP A 70 8.03 -3.65 6.50
N ARG A 71 7.55 -2.93 7.52
CA ARG A 71 6.31 -2.16 7.40
C ARG A 71 6.49 -0.93 6.51
N LEU A 72 7.61 -0.22 6.62
CA LEU A 72 7.96 0.89 5.74
C LEU A 72 8.20 0.41 4.30
N SER A 73 8.76 -0.78 4.10
CA SER A 73 8.88 -1.40 2.77
C SER A 73 7.50 -1.62 2.12
N GLN A 74 6.53 -2.14 2.88
CA GLN A 74 5.15 -2.29 2.40
C GLN A 74 4.52 -0.94 2.02
N HIS A 75 4.78 0.11 2.82
CA HIS A 75 4.30 1.46 2.52
C HIS A 75 4.95 2.04 1.28
N LEU A 76 6.27 1.85 1.11
CA LEU A 76 6.98 2.24 -0.09
C LEU A 76 6.38 1.58 -1.33
N THR A 77 6.22 0.25 -1.33
CA THR A 77 5.56 -0.46 -2.43
C THR A 77 4.18 0.12 -2.72
N LYS A 78 3.35 0.32 -1.69
CA LYS A 78 2.00 0.89 -1.86
C LYS A 78 2.03 2.28 -2.50
N LEU A 79 2.98 3.13 -2.13
CA LEU A 79 3.13 4.50 -2.62
C LEU A 79 3.67 4.55 -4.06
N LEU A 80 4.65 3.70 -4.39
CA LEU A 80 5.16 3.56 -5.76
C LEU A 80 4.08 3.14 -6.75
N GLY A 81 3.04 2.47 -6.26
CA GLY A 81 1.88 2.08 -7.06
C GLY A 81 0.79 3.13 -7.20
N ARG A 82 0.99 4.39 -6.75
CA ARG A 82 -0.05 5.43 -6.80
C ARG A 82 0.24 6.51 -7.82
N LYS A 83 -0.82 7.01 -8.44
CA LYS A 83 -0.77 8.23 -9.26
C LYS A 83 -0.51 9.44 -8.39
N GLY A 84 0.28 10.38 -8.91
CA GLY A 84 0.52 11.68 -8.27
C GLY A 84 1.40 11.62 -7.02
N ILE A 85 2.09 10.50 -6.78
CA ILE A 85 3.11 10.38 -5.75
C ILE A 85 4.49 10.41 -6.42
N ASP A 86 5.30 11.42 -6.10
CA ASP A 86 6.73 11.40 -6.44
C ASP A 86 7.51 10.57 -5.41
N PRO A 87 8.18 9.48 -5.81
CA PRO A 87 9.00 8.66 -4.92
C PRO A 87 10.10 9.45 -4.19
N ALA A 88 10.66 10.48 -4.82
CA ALA A 88 11.73 11.29 -4.24
C ALA A 88 11.22 12.19 -3.10
N ALA A 89 9.91 12.49 -3.08
CA ALA A 89 9.27 13.31 -2.06
C ALA A 89 8.77 12.49 -0.84
N ILE A 90 8.98 11.17 -0.84
CA ILE A 90 8.57 10.30 0.28
C ILE A 90 9.71 10.22 1.29
N GLY A 91 9.42 10.60 2.52
CA GLY A 91 10.34 10.51 3.64
C GLY A 91 9.80 9.67 4.79
N TYR A 92 10.67 9.33 5.72
CA TYR A 92 10.28 8.74 6.99
C TYR A 92 11.18 9.17 8.14
N LYS A 93 10.62 9.08 9.34
CA LYS A 93 11.33 9.13 10.62
C LYS A 93 10.90 7.91 11.44
N SER A 94 11.81 7.31 12.20
CA SER A 94 11.49 6.12 12.99
C SER A 94 12.26 6.02 14.29
N LEU A 95 11.61 5.51 15.33
CA LEU A 95 12.21 5.15 16.61
C LEU A 95 12.01 3.67 16.87
N LEU A 96 13.12 2.97 17.07
CA LEU A 96 13.11 1.59 17.52
C LEU A 96 12.94 1.55 19.03
N LEU A 97 12.09 0.65 19.50
CA LEU A 97 11.68 0.57 20.90
C LEU A 97 12.11 -0.76 21.47
N ASP A 98 12.58 -0.77 22.72
CA ASP A 98 12.67 -2.02 23.47
C ASP A 98 11.27 -2.61 23.73
N LYS A 99 11.22 -3.83 24.28
CA LYS A 99 9.95 -4.54 24.52
C LYS A 99 9.01 -3.84 25.50
N SER A 100 9.55 -3.26 26.56
CA SER A 100 8.78 -2.50 27.54
C SER A 100 8.20 -1.22 26.93
N MET A 101 9.02 -0.44 26.23
CA MET A 101 8.61 0.81 25.58
C MET A 101 7.64 0.58 24.43
N SER A 102 7.82 -0.49 23.66
CA SER A 102 6.86 -0.88 22.63
C SER A 102 5.49 -1.17 23.22
N THR A 103 5.41 -1.81 24.40
CA THR A 103 4.12 -2.07 25.06
C THR A 103 3.44 -0.76 25.50
N ALA A 104 4.24 0.21 25.98
CA ALA A 104 3.76 1.53 26.40
C ALA A 104 3.39 2.47 25.23
N ALA A 105 3.98 2.27 24.05
CA ALA A 105 3.73 3.11 22.88
C ALA A 105 2.30 2.91 22.36
N ASN A 106 1.44 3.91 22.61
CA ASN A 106 0.05 3.91 22.16
C ASN A 106 -0.07 4.61 20.81
N GLU A 107 -0.33 3.82 19.75
CA GLU A 107 -0.49 4.33 18.39
C GLU A 107 -1.67 5.30 18.26
N GLY A 108 -2.77 5.08 18.98
CA GLY A 108 -3.94 5.94 18.95
C GLY A 108 -3.66 7.34 19.51
N ILE A 109 -2.91 7.40 20.63
CA ILE A 109 -2.48 8.67 21.24
C ILE A 109 -1.49 9.39 20.31
N LEU A 110 -0.52 8.69 19.73
CA LEU A 110 0.40 9.31 18.77
C LEU A 110 -0.35 9.87 17.55
N ILE A 111 -1.29 9.10 16.98
CA ILE A 111 -2.13 9.57 15.86
C ILE A 111 -2.93 10.81 16.26
N SER A 112 -3.51 10.87 17.46
CA SER A 112 -4.31 12.01 17.90
C SER A 112 -3.44 13.27 18.05
N MET A 113 -2.25 13.14 18.62
CA MET A 113 -1.29 14.24 18.73
C MET A 113 -0.90 14.79 17.36
N PHE A 114 -0.50 13.93 16.41
CA PHE A 114 -0.14 14.38 15.06
C PHE A 114 -1.34 14.99 14.31
N ARG A 115 -2.56 14.47 14.49
CA ARG A 115 -3.77 15.04 13.87
C ARG A 115 -4.14 16.41 14.41
N ALA A 116 -3.80 16.72 15.66
CA ALA A 116 -4.03 18.05 16.23
C ALA A 116 -3.22 19.13 15.50
N GLU A 117 -2.04 18.77 14.99
CA GLU A 117 -1.10 19.67 14.31
C GLU A 117 -1.15 19.55 12.78
N HIS A 118 -1.54 18.38 12.25
CA HIS A 118 -1.57 18.08 10.83
C HIS A 118 -2.94 17.56 10.39
N LYS A 119 -3.66 18.35 9.59
CA LYS A 119 -5.05 18.04 9.19
C LYS A 119 -5.16 16.99 8.08
N ASP A 120 -4.11 16.80 7.28
CA ASP A 120 -4.13 15.91 6.10
C ASP A 120 -3.47 14.54 6.34
N MET A 121 -3.61 14.02 7.56
CA MET A 121 -3.11 12.69 7.90
C MET A 121 -3.88 11.59 7.16
N TRP A 122 -3.16 10.65 6.56
CA TRP A 122 -3.65 9.45 5.88
C TRP A 122 -4.12 8.35 6.85
N ASN A 123 -3.83 8.47 8.15
CA ASN A 123 -4.37 7.57 9.18
C ASN A 123 -5.89 7.51 9.09
N GLY A 124 -6.48 6.32 9.01
CA GLY A 124 -7.93 6.13 8.84
C GLY A 124 -8.47 6.51 7.44
N GLY A 125 -7.63 7.03 6.54
CA GLY A 125 -8.02 7.48 5.20
C GLY A 125 -7.90 6.42 4.10
N GLY A 126 -7.56 5.17 4.40
CA GLY A 126 -7.34 4.09 3.41
C GLY A 126 -5.87 3.70 3.19
N PHE A 127 -4.92 4.47 3.73
CA PHE A 127 -3.49 4.14 3.62
C PHE A 127 -3.05 2.95 4.50
N GLY A 128 -3.50 2.90 5.75
CA GLY A 128 -3.08 1.85 6.70
C GLY A 128 -3.62 0.43 6.46
N PRO A 129 -4.90 0.23 6.07
CA PRO A 129 -5.47 -1.09 5.85
C PRO A 129 -4.76 -1.90 4.75
N LYS A 130 -4.68 -3.21 4.98
CA LYS A 130 -4.34 -4.20 3.94
C LYS A 130 -5.54 -4.43 3.01
N ASP A 131 -5.37 -5.32 2.05
CA ASP A 131 -6.43 -5.75 1.12
C ASP A 131 -7.75 -6.08 1.86
N PRO A 132 -8.86 -5.36 1.58
CA PRO A 132 -10.12 -5.52 2.31
C PRO A 132 -10.95 -6.76 1.89
N GLY A 133 -10.49 -7.54 0.91
CA GLY A 133 -11.19 -8.73 0.42
C GLY A 133 -12.20 -8.46 -0.70
N LYS A 134 -12.66 -9.52 -1.38
CA LYS A 134 -13.58 -9.48 -2.54
C LYS A 134 -14.92 -8.80 -2.24
N GLU A 135 -15.43 -8.97 -1.02
CA GLU A 135 -16.72 -8.38 -0.61
C GLU A 135 -16.69 -6.87 -0.39
N ARG A 136 -15.51 -6.24 -0.45
CA ARG A 136 -15.35 -4.80 -0.25
C ARG A 136 -14.99 -4.02 -1.51
N ASP A 137 -14.93 -4.69 -2.67
CA ASP A 137 -14.55 -4.05 -3.95
C ASP A 137 -15.56 -3.03 -4.47
N THR A 138 -16.80 -3.05 -3.97
CA THR A 138 -17.86 -2.09 -4.33
C THR A 138 -18.05 -0.98 -3.29
N THR A 139 -17.22 -0.97 -2.23
CA THR A 139 -17.34 0.00 -1.13
C THR A 139 -16.66 1.32 -1.46
N LYS A 140 -17.16 2.40 -0.86
CA LYS A 140 -16.60 3.74 -1.10
C LYS A 140 -15.15 3.77 -0.63
N PRO A 141 -14.21 4.20 -1.50
CA PRO A 141 -12.79 4.27 -1.13
C PRO A 141 -12.53 5.32 -0.06
N GLY A 142 -11.45 5.13 0.71
CA GLY A 142 -10.99 6.13 1.67
C GLY A 142 -10.44 7.39 0.99
N LYS A 143 -10.29 8.50 1.74
CA LYS A 143 -9.77 9.78 1.22
C LYS A 143 -8.40 9.60 0.51
N PHE A 144 -7.51 8.80 1.10
CA PHE A 144 -6.20 8.51 0.50
C PHE A 144 -6.33 7.84 -0.87
N ASP A 145 -7.12 6.77 -0.99
CA ASP A 145 -7.25 6.05 -2.25
C ASP A 145 -8.00 6.86 -3.32
N GLN A 146 -8.86 7.80 -2.91
CA GLN A 146 -9.49 8.77 -3.83
C GLN A 146 -8.48 9.80 -4.36
N THR A 147 -7.63 10.34 -3.48
CA THR A 147 -6.61 11.33 -3.86
C THR A 147 -5.47 10.69 -4.66
N TYR A 148 -5.05 9.50 -4.26
CA TYR A 148 -3.92 8.77 -4.82
C TYR A 148 -4.38 7.36 -5.28
N PRO A 149 -5.17 7.28 -6.36
CA PRO A 149 -5.60 6.00 -6.92
C PRO A 149 -4.39 5.24 -7.47
N ILE A 150 -4.58 3.95 -7.77
CA ILE A 150 -3.51 3.14 -8.38
C ILE A 150 -3.03 3.70 -9.72
N LEU A 151 -1.75 3.49 -9.99
CA LEU A 151 -1.11 3.70 -11.29
C LEU A 151 -1.48 2.53 -12.22
N ASP A 152 -2.64 2.62 -12.85
CA ASP A 152 -3.21 1.57 -13.68
C ASP A 152 -2.52 1.39 -15.04
N ASP A 153 -1.66 2.31 -15.43
CA ASP A 153 -0.76 2.21 -16.58
C ASP A 153 0.64 1.68 -16.22
N PHE A 154 0.80 1.12 -15.00
CA PHE A 154 2.04 0.47 -14.56
C PHE A 154 2.49 -0.59 -15.57
N GLN A 155 3.76 -0.52 -15.98
CA GLN A 155 4.34 -1.41 -16.97
C GLN A 155 4.72 -2.75 -16.34
N VAL A 156 4.23 -3.83 -16.93
CA VAL A 156 4.53 -5.20 -16.51
C VAL A 156 5.49 -5.82 -17.51
N GLU A 157 6.62 -6.30 -17.03
CA GLU A 157 7.57 -7.05 -17.85
C GLU A 157 7.00 -8.44 -18.14
N LEU A 158 6.69 -8.72 -19.41
CA LEU A 158 6.21 -10.01 -19.87
C LEU A 158 7.14 -10.58 -20.94
N LYS A 159 7.28 -11.90 -20.93
CA LYS A 159 7.92 -12.64 -22.01
C LYS A 159 6.82 -13.28 -22.84
N THR A 160 6.73 -12.89 -24.11
CA THR A 160 5.83 -13.48 -25.10
C THR A 160 6.65 -14.24 -26.14
N ASP A 161 6.01 -15.09 -26.93
CA ASP A 161 6.64 -15.65 -28.11
C ASP A 161 6.71 -14.64 -29.28
N GLU A 162 7.28 -15.08 -30.41
CA GLU A 162 7.44 -14.27 -31.63
C GLU A 162 6.10 -13.81 -32.24
N GLN A 163 4.98 -14.46 -31.91
CA GLN A 163 3.64 -14.10 -32.34
C GLN A 163 2.88 -13.33 -31.25
N ASN A 164 3.60 -12.80 -30.25
CA ASN A 164 3.05 -12.06 -29.13
C ASN A 164 2.02 -12.86 -28.30
N ARG A 165 2.25 -14.18 -28.18
CA ARG A 165 1.40 -15.09 -27.44
C ARG A 165 1.96 -15.37 -26.05
N ILE A 166 1.05 -15.59 -25.11
CA ILE A 166 1.34 -15.97 -23.71
C ILE A 166 0.18 -16.77 -23.13
N GLN A 167 0.44 -17.66 -22.18
CA GLN A 167 -0.64 -18.28 -21.41
C GLN A 167 -1.30 -17.25 -20.49
N LEU A 168 -2.63 -17.28 -20.40
CA LEU A 168 -3.40 -16.33 -19.58
C LEU A 168 -2.96 -16.36 -18.10
N GLY A 169 -2.71 -17.55 -17.56
CA GLY A 169 -2.20 -17.74 -16.21
C GLY A 169 -0.81 -17.15 -15.99
N GLU A 170 0.09 -17.26 -16.97
CA GLU A 170 1.43 -16.65 -16.90
C GLU A 170 1.35 -15.13 -16.87
N MET A 171 0.51 -14.54 -17.73
CA MET A 171 0.26 -13.10 -17.74
C MET A 171 -0.27 -12.62 -16.37
N PHE A 172 -1.31 -13.27 -15.84
CA PHE A 172 -1.90 -12.86 -14.57
C PHE A 172 -0.96 -13.09 -13.37
N ASN A 173 -0.14 -14.13 -13.40
CA ASN A 173 0.88 -14.35 -12.37
C ASN A 173 1.98 -13.29 -12.42
N ALA A 174 2.41 -12.89 -13.62
CA ALA A 174 3.37 -11.81 -13.78
C ALA A 174 2.82 -10.46 -13.30
N MET A 175 1.57 -10.12 -13.65
CA MET A 175 0.87 -8.96 -13.09
C MET A 175 0.83 -9.03 -11.56
N LYS A 176 0.41 -10.16 -10.98
CA LYS A 176 0.33 -10.33 -9.52
C LYS A 176 1.68 -10.20 -8.81
N ALA A 177 2.77 -10.58 -9.48
CA ALA A 177 4.12 -10.52 -8.92
C ALA A 177 4.74 -9.11 -8.99
N GLN A 178 4.41 -8.33 -10.03
CA GLN A 178 5.06 -7.05 -10.31
C GLN A 178 4.25 -5.84 -9.85
N LEU A 179 2.91 -5.94 -9.85
CA LEU A 179 2.08 -4.79 -9.56
C LEU A 179 2.27 -4.34 -8.09
N PRO A 180 2.56 -3.05 -7.87
CA PRO A 180 2.73 -2.47 -6.53
C PRO A 180 1.40 -2.26 -5.77
N TYR A 181 0.34 -2.93 -6.19
CA TYR A 181 -0.99 -2.87 -5.64
C TYR A 181 -1.70 -4.21 -5.84
N VAL A 182 -2.87 -4.35 -5.23
CA VAL A 182 -3.61 -5.60 -5.26
C VAL A 182 -4.07 -5.89 -6.69
N PHE A 183 -3.73 -7.07 -7.20
CA PHE A 183 -4.38 -7.66 -8.37
C PHE A 183 -4.99 -9.01 -7.97
N ARG A 184 -6.31 -9.13 -8.14
CA ARG A 184 -7.04 -10.36 -7.86
C ARG A 184 -7.80 -10.85 -9.07
N PHE A 185 -7.82 -12.16 -9.23
CA PHE A 185 -8.63 -12.82 -10.24
C PHE A 185 -9.19 -14.13 -9.68
N ASP A 186 -10.34 -14.55 -10.20
CA ASP A 186 -10.99 -15.82 -9.88
C ASP A 186 -11.36 -16.47 -11.21
N VAL A 187 -10.35 -17.06 -11.86
CA VAL A 187 -10.43 -17.62 -13.21
C VAL A 187 -10.18 -19.12 -13.14
N PRO A 188 -11.08 -19.96 -13.69
CA PRO A 188 -10.88 -21.40 -13.75
C PRO A 188 -9.54 -21.80 -14.37
N ALA A 189 -8.94 -22.88 -13.86
CA ALA A 189 -7.65 -23.38 -14.33
C ALA A 189 -7.65 -23.71 -15.84
N GLU A 190 -8.79 -24.17 -16.37
CA GLU A 190 -8.99 -24.43 -17.79
C GLU A 190 -8.79 -23.17 -18.65
N ASN A 191 -9.28 -22.01 -18.21
CA ASN A 191 -9.08 -20.75 -18.91
C ASN A 191 -7.66 -20.22 -18.70
N LEU A 192 -7.06 -20.42 -17.52
CA LEU A 192 -5.69 -19.99 -17.25
C LEU A 192 -4.65 -20.71 -18.14
N GLY A 193 -4.93 -21.95 -18.54
CA GLY A 193 -4.08 -22.71 -19.46
C GLY A 193 -4.21 -22.32 -20.93
N GLN A 194 -5.15 -21.43 -21.28
CA GLN A 194 -5.34 -21.00 -22.66
C GLN A 194 -4.32 -19.92 -23.05
N THR A 195 -3.91 -19.97 -24.31
CA THR A 195 -2.99 -19.01 -24.91
C THR A 195 -3.76 -17.85 -25.50
N ILE A 196 -3.37 -16.64 -25.13
CA ILE A 196 -3.91 -15.39 -25.68
C ILE A 196 -2.88 -14.75 -26.61
N VAL A 197 -3.36 -14.03 -27.63
CA VAL A 197 -2.52 -13.17 -28.48
C VAL A 197 -2.71 -11.74 -28.01
N LEU A 198 -1.64 -11.07 -27.58
CA LEU A 198 -1.72 -9.66 -27.20
C LEU A 198 -1.76 -8.80 -28.48
N ALA A 199 -2.77 -7.94 -28.59
CA ALA A 199 -3.02 -7.18 -29.83
C ALA A 199 -2.01 -6.04 -30.08
N ASN A 200 -1.34 -5.56 -29.04
CA ASN A 200 -0.36 -4.48 -29.11
C ASN A 200 0.87 -4.82 -28.27
N ASP A 201 1.89 -3.97 -28.32
CA ASP A 201 3.10 -4.09 -27.51
C ASP A 201 3.03 -3.32 -26.18
N ASN A 202 1.91 -2.65 -25.89
CA ASN A 202 1.74 -2.00 -24.60
C ASN A 202 1.55 -3.06 -23.52
N ARG A 203 2.35 -2.97 -22.45
CA ARG A 203 2.30 -3.90 -21.32
C ARG A 203 1.83 -3.19 -20.05
N SER A 204 1.00 -2.17 -20.23
CA SER A 204 0.33 -1.50 -19.13
C SER A 204 -0.64 -2.45 -18.42
N ALA A 205 -0.74 -2.35 -17.10
CA ALA A 205 -1.61 -3.20 -16.29
C ALA A 205 -3.09 -3.14 -16.75
N ARG A 206 -3.56 -1.95 -17.12
CA ARG A 206 -4.88 -1.70 -17.71
C ARG A 206 -5.08 -2.49 -19.00
N ASP A 207 -4.14 -2.42 -19.94
CA ASP A 207 -4.28 -3.08 -21.24
C ASP A 207 -4.21 -4.61 -21.12
N LEU A 208 -3.36 -5.11 -20.22
CA LEU A 208 -3.27 -6.54 -19.92
C LEU A 208 -4.56 -7.06 -19.27
N LEU A 209 -5.14 -6.27 -18.35
CA LEU A 209 -6.46 -6.60 -17.78
C LEU A 209 -7.54 -6.60 -18.86
N GLN A 210 -7.58 -5.58 -19.73
CA GLN A 210 -8.54 -5.50 -20.84
C GLN A 210 -8.39 -6.70 -21.79
N ALA A 211 -7.16 -7.06 -22.16
CA ALA A 211 -6.90 -8.22 -23.02
C ALA A 211 -7.42 -9.52 -22.38
N GLY A 212 -7.20 -9.71 -21.08
CA GLY A 212 -7.74 -10.85 -20.34
C GLY A 212 -9.27 -10.88 -20.30
N VAL A 213 -9.92 -9.73 -20.09
CA VAL A 213 -11.39 -9.61 -20.08
C VAL A 213 -11.98 -9.92 -21.45
N THR A 214 -11.46 -9.29 -22.51
CA THR A 214 -11.91 -9.51 -23.89
C THR A 214 -11.72 -10.96 -24.32
N PHE A 215 -10.60 -11.60 -23.94
CA PHE A 215 -10.37 -13.01 -24.23
C PHE A 215 -11.37 -13.95 -23.53
N LEU A 216 -11.68 -13.68 -22.25
CA LEU A 216 -12.59 -14.51 -21.47
C LEU A 216 -14.06 -14.35 -21.90
N GLY A 217 -14.42 -13.21 -22.49
CA GLY A 217 -15.71 -12.98 -23.13
C GLY A 217 -16.88 -12.79 -22.16
N GLU A 218 -18.08 -13.14 -22.63
CA GLU A 218 -19.33 -12.81 -21.95
C GLU A 218 -19.39 -13.26 -20.47
N GLY A 219 -19.87 -12.37 -19.61
CA GLY A 219 -20.03 -12.59 -18.17
C GLY A 219 -18.76 -12.33 -17.35
N TRP A 220 -17.60 -12.13 -17.99
CA TRP A 220 -16.38 -11.69 -17.32
C TRP A 220 -16.29 -10.18 -17.25
N LYS A 221 -15.77 -9.69 -16.13
CA LYS A 221 -15.60 -8.26 -15.88
C LYS A 221 -14.30 -8.00 -15.15
N GLY A 222 -13.51 -7.08 -15.69
CA GLY A 222 -12.40 -6.45 -14.99
C GLY A 222 -12.87 -5.17 -14.31
N ALA A 223 -12.26 -4.79 -13.20
CA ALA A 223 -12.45 -3.47 -12.62
C ALA A 223 -11.15 -2.89 -12.09
N ILE A 224 -10.93 -1.62 -12.40
CA ILE A 224 -9.86 -0.80 -11.84
C ILE A 224 -10.50 -0.02 -10.69
N ILE A 225 -10.19 -0.42 -9.46
CA ILE A 225 -10.66 0.23 -8.24
C ILE A 225 -9.52 1.01 -7.60
N SER A 226 -9.85 1.95 -6.73
CA SER A 226 -8.88 2.93 -6.22
C SER A 226 -7.63 2.34 -5.57
N TYR A 227 -7.70 1.11 -5.05
CA TYR A 227 -6.59 0.41 -4.38
C TYR A 227 -6.05 -0.80 -5.14
N GLY A 228 -6.59 -1.15 -6.31
CA GLY A 228 -6.18 -2.35 -7.02
C GLY A 228 -6.97 -2.65 -8.29
N MET A 229 -6.73 -3.83 -8.85
CA MET A 229 -7.42 -4.37 -10.01
C MET A 229 -8.05 -5.72 -9.66
N VAL A 230 -9.23 -5.97 -10.21
CA VAL A 230 -9.95 -7.24 -10.01
C VAL A 230 -10.49 -7.79 -11.32
N LEU A 231 -10.60 -9.12 -11.42
CA LEU A 231 -11.16 -9.82 -12.57
C LEU A 231 -12.01 -11.02 -12.11
N TYR A 232 -13.31 -10.97 -12.36
CA TYR A 232 -14.25 -12.01 -11.94
C TYR A 232 -15.33 -12.27 -13.00
N LYS A 233 -15.88 -13.48 -12.99
CA LYS A 233 -17.18 -13.74 -13.63
C LYS A 233 -18.28 -13.19 -12.71
N THR A 234 -18.89 -12.06 -13.07
CA THR A 234 -19.83 -11.37 -12.17
C THR A 234 -20.75 -10.39 -12.89
N SER A 235 -21.96 -10.21 -12.33
CA SER A 235 -22.89 -9.14 -12.69
C SER A 235 -22.81 -7.92 -11.75
N LYS A 236 -21.95 -7.95 -10.72
CA LYS A 236 -21.79 -6.82 -9.78
C LYS A 236 -21.38 -5.55 -10.53
N HIS A 237 -21.89 -4.41 -10.07
CA HIS A 237 -21.51 -3.09 -10.58
C HIS A 237 -20.49 -2.42 -9.65
N TYR A 238 -19.38 -1.96 -10.21
CA TYR A 238 -18.28 -1.28 -9.50
C TYR A 238 -18.46 0.24 -9.55
N GLN A 239 -19.43 0.75 -8.80
CA GLN A 239 -19.82 2.17 -8.80
C GLN A 239 -18.69 3.17 -8.46
N TYR A 240 -17.60 2.71 -7.83
CA TYR A 240 -16.43 3.54 -7.45
C TYR A 240 -15.15 3.16 -8.20
N GLY A 241 -15.27 2.38 -9.27
CA GLY A 241 -14.16 1.96 -10.12
C GLY A 241 -14.47 2.18 -11.60
N ILE A 242 -13.52 1.80 -12.45
CA ILE A 242 -13.67 1.76 -13.89
C ILE A 242 -13.87 0.31 -14.28
N GLU A 243 -15.04 -0.02 -14.84
CA GLU A 243 -15.32 -1.36 -15.35
C GLU A 243 -14.69 -1.55 -16.73
N LEU A 244 -14.07 -2.70 -16.91
CA LEU A 244 -13.60 -3.20 -18.20
C LEU A 244 -14.49 -4.37 -18.59
N LEU A 245 -15.12 -4.25 -19.75
CA LEU A 245 -16.02 -5.23 -20.32
C LEU A 245 -15.36 -5.86 -21.56
N PRO A 246 -15.80 -7.06 -21.99
CA PRO A 246 -15.23 -7.75 -23.14
C PRO A 246 -15.24 -6.94 -24.43
#